data_AF-A0A0H5NQA6-F1
#
_entry.id   AF-A0A0H5NQA6-F1
#
_cell.length_a   1.000
_cell.length_b   1.000
_cell.length_c   1.000
_cell.angle_alpha   90.00
_cell.angle_beta   90.00
_cell.angle_gamma   90.00
#
_symmetry.space_group_name_H-M   'P 1'
#
loop_
_entity.id
_entity.type
_entity.pdbx_description
1 polymer ?
#
loop_
_entity_poly.entity_id
_entity_poly.type
_entity_poly.pdbx_seq_one_letter_code
_entity_poly.pdbx_strand_id
1 'polypeptide(L)'
;MAAGWLHDIGYAPVLVRTGFHPIDGAVFLESIGASKRLCALVANHSCACIEARNRELSIDWKDEQTPLRDALWWADLTTTADGKTTTLDDRLADIYRRYGADHVVGRSVRESEPIIREVVRRTEDRLSFK
;
A
#
# COMPACT_ATOMS: atom_id res chain seq x y z
N MET A 1 15.40 0.86 3.32
CA MET A 1 14.61 1.05 2.08
C MET A 1 13.82 2.35 2.20
N ALA A 2 14.00 3.31 1.29
CA ALA A 2 13.33 4.61 1.38
C ALA A 2 11.79 4.51 1.25
N ALA A 3 11.28 3.57 0.44
CA ALA A 3 9.85 3.38 0.24
C ALA A 3 9.08 3.07 1.53
N GLY A 4 9.67 2.35 2.49
CA GLY A 4 9.01 2.09 3.78
C GLY A 4 8.71 3.36 4.58
N TRP A 5 9.57 4.37 4.49
CA TRP A 5 9.35 5.68 5.13
C TRP A 5 8.39 6.58 4.35
N LEU A 6 8.26 6.36 3.04
CA LEU A 6 7.62 7.31 2.12
C LEU A 6 6.30 6.80 1.53
N HIS A 7 5.92 5.54 1.73
CA HIS A 7 4.72 4.96 1.13
C HIS A 7 3.43 5.74 1.47
N ASP A 8 3.39 6.30 2.67
CA ASP A 8 2.26 7.07 3.20
C ASP A 8 2.45 8.59 3.14
N ILE A 9 3.48 9.09 2.44
CA ILE A 9 3.76 10.55 2.38
C ILE A 9 2.59 11.35 1.79
N GLY A 10 1.80 10.74 0.90
CA GLY A 10 0.65 11.36 0.26
C GLY A 10 -0.51 11.70 1.21
N TYR A 11 -0.49 11.24 2.46
CA TYR A 11 -1.45 11.69 3.49
C TYR A 11 -1.20 13.13 3.95
N ALA A 12 -0.01 13.70 3.71
CA ALA A 12 0.30 15.06 4.11
C ALA A 12 -0.70 16.05 3.46
N PRO A 13 -1.42 16.89 4.22
CA PRO A 13 -2.49 17.73 3.68
C PRO A 13 -2.08 18.65 2.53
N VAL A 14 -0.81 19.11 2.53
CA VAL A 14 -0.24 19.97 1.47
C VAL A 14 0.01 19.22 0.15
N LEU A 15 0.05 17.89 0.17
CA LEU A 15 0.32 17.05 -0.99
C LEU A 15 -0.94 16.49 -1.65
N VAL A 16 -2.09 16.63 -1.00
CA VAL A 16 -3.37 16.07 -1.49
C VAL A 16 -3.76 16.72 -2.82
N ARG A 17 -3.95 15.89 -3.85
CA ARG A 17 -4.39 16.32 -5.19
C ARG A 17 -5.61 15.52 -5.66
N THR A 18 -5.57 14.21 -5.47
CA THR A 18 -6.65 13.29 -5.85
C THR A 18 -7.45 12.82 -4.63
N GLY A 19 -6.90 12.97 -3.42
CA GLY A 19 -7.47 12.38 -2.21
C GLY A 19 -7.13 10.89 -2.05
N PHE A 20 -6.21 10.37 -2.86
CA PHE A 20 -5.70 9.01 -2.78
C PHE A 20 -4.17 9.03 -2.59
N HIS A 21 -3.73 8.73 -1.38
CA HIS A 21 -2.35 8.94 -0.94
C HIS A 21 -1.27 8.20 -1.75
N PRO A 22 -1.50 7.02 -2.37
CA PRO A 22 -0.46 6.38 -3.18
C PRO A 22 -0.13 7.21 -4.43
N ILE A 23 -1.15 7.77 -5.10
CA ILE A 23 -0.96 8.63 -6.27
C ILE A 23 -0.37 9.98 -5.84
N ASP A 24 -0.96 10.62 -4.83
CA ASP A 24 -0.54 11.95 -4.38
C ASP A 24 0.93 11.93 -3.89
N GLY A 25 1.32 10.86 -3.18
CA GLY A 25 2.71 10.64 -2.74
C GLY A 25 3.67 10.39 -3.90
N ALA A 26 3.29 9.55 -4.87
CA ALA A 26 4.14 9.27 -6.03
C ALA A 26 4.36 10.50 -6.92
N VAL A 27 3.31 11.29 -7.14
CA VAL A 27 3.36 12.57 -7.88
C VAL A 27 4.28 13.57 -7.18
N PHE A 28 4.17 13.71 -5.85
CA PHE A 28 5.05 14.59 -5.09
C PHE A 28 6.52 14.14 -5.20
N LEU A 29 6.79 12.85 -4.99
CA LEU A 29 8.15 12.30 -5.08
C LEU A 29 8.77 12.53 -6.45
N GLU A 30 7.99 12.35 -7.53
CA GLU A 30 8.45 12.65 -8.89
C GLU A 30 8.79 14.14 -9.06
N SER A 31 7.97 15.04 -8.50
CA SER A 31 8.19 16.49 -8.59
C SER A 31 9.48 16.99 -7.93
N ILE A 32 9.99 16.25 -6.93
CA ILE A 32 11.25 16.57 -6.24
C ILE A 32 12.45 15.76 -6.77
N GLY A 33 12.28 15.06 -7.91
CA GLY A 33 13.36 14.31 -8.56
C GLY A 33 13.67 12.94 -7.97
N ALA A 34 12.72 12.33 -7.23
CA ALA A 34 12.89 10.96 -6.76
C ALA A 34 12.98 9.96 -7.93
N SER A 35 13.61 8.82 -7.69
CA SER A 35 13.74 7.78 -8.72
C SER A 35 12.37 7.23 -9.15
N LYS A 36 12.18 6.97 -10.45
CA LYS A 36 10.95 6.36 -11.00
C LYS A 36 10.54 5.08 -10.28
N ARG A 37 11.52 4.26 -9.87
CA ARG A 37 11.28 3.03 -9.11
C ARG A 37 10.67 3.29 -7.74
N LEU A 38 11.16 4.31 -7.01
CA LEU A 38 10.58 4.71 -5.74
C LEU A 38 9.14 5.21 -5.91
N CYS A 39 8.89 6.07 -6.89
CA CYS A 39 7.52 6.52 -7.19
C CYS A 39 6.60 5.33 -7.51
N ALA A 40 7.08 4.34 -8.28
CA ALA A 40 6.30 3.16 -8.60
C ALA A 40 6.00 2.27 -7.38
N LEU A 41 6.95 2.11 -6.46
CA LEU A 41 6.73 1.39 -5.20
C LEU A 41 5.70 2.08 -4.30
N VAL A 42 5.76 3.42 -4.21
CA VAL A 42 4.78 4.22 -3.45
C VAL A 42 3.42 4.18 -4.11
N ALA A 43 3.33 4.37 -5.43
CA ALA A 43 2.06 4.37 -6.15
C ALA A 43 1.32 3.03 -6.04
N ASN A 44 2.04 1.92 -6.02
CA ASN A 44 1.45 0.57 -6.06
C ASN A 44 1.38 -0.12 -4.69
N HIS A 45 1.66 0.55 -3.57
CA HIS A 45 1.70 -0.16 -2.28
C HIS A 45 0.33 -0.76 -1.91
N SER A 46 0.35 -1.92 -1.23
CA SER A 46 -0.81 -2.56 -0.60
C SER A 46 -2.06 -2.67 -1.48
N CYS A 47 -1.89 -3.15 -2.73
CA CYS A 47 -2.96 -3.28 -3.73
C CYS A 47 -3.65 -1.95 -4.11
N ALA A 48 -2.93 -0.82 -4.07
CA ALA A 48 -3.46 0.50 -4.44
C ALA A 48 -4.16 0.53 -5.81
N CYS A 49 -3.80 -0.32 -6.77
CA CYS A 49 -4.45 -0.40 -8.08
C CYS A 49 -5.95 -0.76 -8.00
N ILE A 50 -6.35 -1.61 -7.05
CA ILE A 50 -7.74 -1.99 -6.85
C ILE A 50 -8.53 -0.82 -6.28
N GLU A 51 -7.96 -0.14 -5.27
CA GLU A 51 -8.61 1.03 -4.68
C GLU A 51 -8.67 2.21 -5.65
N ALA A 52 -7.61 2.46 -6.42
CA ALA A 52 -7.60 3.46 -7.48
C ALA A 52 -8.73 3.21 -8.47
N ARG A 53 -8.87 1.98 -8.97
CA ARG A 53 -9.96 1.60 -9.89
C ARG A 53 -11.34 1.82 -9.25
N ASN A 54 -11.51 1.46 -7.98
CA ASN A 54 -12.76 1.66 -7.24
C ASN A 54 -13.06 3.14 -6.89
N ARG A 55 -12.06 4.02 -7.05
CA ARG A 55 -12.14 5.48 -6.95
C ARG A 55 -12.18 6.17 -8.32
N GLU A 56 -12.22 5.42 -9.42
CA GLU A 56 -12.17 5.94 -10.80
C GLU A 56 -10.86 6.70 -11.11
N LEU A 57 -9.76 6.30 -10.48
CA LEU A 57 -8.41 6.82 -10.68
C LEU A 57 -7.53 5.79 -11.41
N SER A 58 -6.52 6.26 -12.14
CA SER A 58 -5.48 5.42 -12.76
C SER A 58 -4.15 5.53 -12.02
N ILE A 59 -3.42 4.42 -11.97
CA ILE A 59 -2.02 4.40 -11.52
C ILE A 59 -1.16 4.23 -12.76
N ASP A 60 -0.37 5.25 -13.08
CA ASP A 60 0.47 5.29 -14.29
C ASP A 60 1.89 4.75 -14.05
N TRP A 61 2.13 4.14 -12.88
CA TRP A 61 3.39 3.50 -12.54
C TRP A 61 3.28 1.98 -12.59
N LYS A 62 4.23 1.34 -13.26
CA LYS A 62 4.31 -0.12 -13.36
C LYS A 62 4.59 -0.76 -12.00
N ASP A 63 3.75 -1.70 -11.59
CA ASP A 63 4.04 -2.59 -10.46
C ASP A 63 5.17 -3.56 -10.81
N GLU A 64 6.27 -3.49 -10.05
CA GLU A 64 7.46 -4.29 -10.30
C GLU A 64 7.35 -5.75 -9.86
N GLN A 65 6.37 -6.10 -9.00
CA GLN A 65 6.09 -7.47 -8.55
C GLN A 65 7.34 -8.22 -8.03
N THR A 66 8.29 -7.50 -7.44
CA THR A 66 9.53 -8.07 -6.90
C THR A 66 9.38 -8.47 -5.43
N PRO A 67 10.33 -9.26 -4.87
CA PRO A 67 10.38 -9.50 -3.42
C PRO A 67 10.48 -8.23 -2.56
N LEU A 68 11.10 -7.17 -3.09
CA LEU A 68 11.18 -5.88 -2.40
C LEU A 68 9.80 -5.22 -2.27
N ARG A 69 9.04 -5.25 -3.36
CA ARG A 69 7.66 -4.76 -3.40
C ARG A 69 6.77 -5.56 -2.46
N ASP A 70 6.91 -6.89 -2.45
CA ASP A 70 6.18 -7.75 -1.51
C ASP A 70 6.53 -7.41 -0.04
N ALA A 71 7.81 -7.20 0.26
CA ALA A 71 8.26 -6.82 1.60
C ALA A 71 7.74 -5.44 2.05
N LEU A 72 7.57 -4.49 1.13
CA LEU A 72 6.96 -3.19 1.43
C LEU A 72 5.49 -3.36 1.84
N TRP A 73 4.72 -4.12 1.08
CA TRP A 73 3.31 -4.38 1.39
C TRP A 73 3.15 -5.14 2.69
N TRP A 74 3.99 -6.18 2.89
CA TRP A 74 4.03 -6.93 4.14
C TRP A 74 4.29 -5.99 5.33
N ALA A 75 5.31 -5.13 5.24
CA ALA A 75 5.63 -4.20 6.32
C ALA A 75 4.47 -3.23 6.66
N ASP A 76 3.78 -2.68 5.66
CA ASP A 76 2.59 -1.83 5.88
C ASP A 76 1.44 -2.61 6.51
N LEU A 77 1.17 -3.84 6.04
CA LEU A 77 0.04 -4.64 6.48
C LEU A 77 0.26 -5.37 7.81
N THR A 78 1.50 -5.50 8.27
CA THR A 78 1.85 -6.09 9.58
C THR A 78 2.33 -5.06 10.59
N THR A 79 2.15 -3.76 10.32
CA THR A 79 2.50 -2.68 11.24
C THR A 79 1.30 -1.76 11.46
N THR A 80 1.01 -1.44 12.71
CA THR A 80 -0.03 -0.48 13.08
C THR A 80 0.43 0.96 12.86
N ALA A 81 -0.52 1.91 12.88
CA ALA A 81 -0.20 3.34 12.76
C ALA A 81 0.70 3.87 13.90
N ASP A 82 0.70 3.22 15.07
CA ASP A 82 1.61 3.52 16.19
C ASP A 82 2.92 2.69 16.16
N GLY A 83 3.19 1.98 15.06
CA GLY A 83 4.46 1.29 14.83
C GLY A 83 4.59 -0.07 15.53
N LYS A 84 3.50 -0.66 16.01
CA LYS A 84 3.49 -1.98 16.63
C LYS A 84 3.28 -3.07 15.58
N THR A 85 3.85 -4.25 15.84
CA THR A 85 3.57 -5.44 15.03
C THR A 85 2.10 -5.84 15.18
N THR A 86 1.47 -6.23 14.08
CA THR A 86 0.13 -6.82 14.03
C THR A 86 0.10 -7.99 13.05
N THR A 87 -0.93 -8.82 13.14
CA THR A 87 -1.17 -9.88 12.16
C THR A 87 -1.97 -9.33 10.98
N LEU A 88 -1.87 -9.99 9.81
CA LEU A 88 -2.69 -9.62 8.67
C LEU A 88 -4.20 -9.70 8.99
N ASP A 89 -4.63 -10.73 9.72
CA ASP A 89 -6.04 -10.90 10.07
C ASP A 89 -6.54 -9.77 10.98
N ASP A 90 -5.76 -9.38 11.99
CA ASP A 90 -6.08 -8.25 12.87
C ASP A 90 -6.13 -6.94 12.08
N ARG A 91 -5.18 -6.74 11.15
CA ARG A 91 -5.16 -5.55 10.28
C ARG A 91 -6.40 -5.47 9.39
N LEU A 92 -6.80 -6.58 8.77
CA LEU A 92 -8.00 -6.64 7.92
C LEU A 92 -9.26 -6.40 8.76
N ALA A 93 -9.37 -7.04 9.93
CA ALA A 93 -10.49 -6.83 10.85
C ALA A 93 -10.60 -5.36 11.30
N ASP A 94 -9.47 -4.69 11.59
CA ASP A 94 -9.44 -3.27 11.92
C ASP A 94 -9.92 -2.38 10.77
N ILE A 95 -9.47 -2.66 9.53
CA ILE A 95 -9.91 -1.92 8.34
C ILE A 95 -11.42 -2.06 8.15
N TYR A 96 -11.95 -3.28 8.23
CA TYR A 96 -13.39 -3.52 8.10
C TYR A 96 -14.19 -2.82 9.20
N ARG A 97 -13.68 -2.80 10.44
CA ARG A 97 -14.31 -2.09 11.57
C ARG A 97 -14.31 -0.57 11.38
N ARG A 98 -13.25 0.02 10.82
CA ARG A 98 -13.13 1.48 10.62
C ARG A 98 -13.99 2.00 9.47
N TYR A 99 -14.02 1.29 8.34
CA TYR A 99 -14.63 1.79 7.11
C TYR A 99 -15.98 1.14 6.79
N GLY A 100 -16.22 -0.09 7.25
CA GLY A 100 -17.42 -0.85 6.89
C GLY A 100 -17.38 -1.41 5.46
N ALA A 101 -18.35 -2.27 5.13
CA ALA A 101 -18.38 -3.03 3.89
C ALA A 101 -18.67 -2.20 2.63
N ASP A 102 -19.39 -1.10 2.76
CA ASP A 102 -19.85 -0.28 1.64
C ASP A 102 -18.90 0.87 1.31
N HIS A 103 -17.97 1.21 2.22
CA HIS A 103 -16.96 2.22 1.95
C HIS A 103 -15.93 1.73 0.93
N VAL A 104 -15.39 2.63 0.11
CA VAL A 104 -14.46 2.30 -0.99
C VAL A 104 -13.25 1.50 -0.50
N VAL A 105 -12.71 1.85 0.66
CA VAL A 105 -11.60 1.12 1.30
C VAL A 105 -12.02 -0.31 1.66
N GLY A 106 -13.18 -0.50 2.31
CA GLY A 106 -13.67 -1.83 2.69
C GLY A 106 -13.94 -2.74 1.49
N ARG A 107 -14.51 -2.20 0.41
CA ARG A 107 -14.70 -2.94 -0.86
C ARG A 107 -13.37 -3.33 -1.49
N SER A 108 -12.42 -2.40 -1.54
CA SER A 108 -11.11 -2.62 -2.15
C SER A 108 -10.27 -3.64 -1.38
N VAL A 109 -10.30 -3.57 -0.05
CA VAL A 109 -9.63 -4.56 0.81
C VAL A 109 -10.24 -5.94 0.60
N ARG A 110 -11.57 -6.07 0.58
CA ARG A 110 -12.24 -7.35 0.31
C ARG A 110 -11.84 -7.98 -1.02
N GLU A 111 -11.80 -7.17 -2.08
CA GLU A 111 -11.40 -7.64 -3.41
C GLU A 111 -9.91 -8.00 -3.48
N SER A 112 -9.07 -7.23 -2.80
CA SER A 112 -7.62 -7.41 -2.80
C SER A 112 -7.11 -8.47 -1.82
N GLU A 113 -7.95 -8.95 -0.89
CA GLU A 113 -7.57 -9.84 0.20
C GLU A 113 -6.82 -11.11 -0.28
N PRO A 114 -7.24 -11.84 -1.33
CA PRO A 114 -6.49 -12.99 -1.83
C PRO A 114 -5.07 -12.64 -2.30
N ILE A 115 -4.90 -11.47 -2.94
CA ILE A 115 -3.59 -10.99 -3.43
C ILE A 115 -2.71 -10.60 -2.25
N ILE A 116 -3.27 -9.87 -1.30
CA ILE A 116 -2.59 -9.44 -0.09
C ILE A 116 -2.08 -10.65 0.71
N ARG A 117 -2.94 -11.65 0.93
CA ARG A 117 -2.58 -12.89 1.66
C ARG A 117 -1.42 -13.61 0.98
N GLU A 118 -1.46 -13.73 -0.34
CA GLU A 118 -0.37 -14.37 -1.08
C GLU A 118 0.94 -13.58 -1.01
N VAL A 119 0.90 -12.24 -1.08
CA VAL A 119 2.09 -11.37 -0.92
C VAL A 119 2.70 -11.52 0.47
N VAL A 120 1.87 -11.53 1.51
CA VAL A 120 2.28 -11.72 2.90
C VAL A 120 2.94 -13.09 3.08
N ARG A 121 2.26 -14.15 2.63
CA ARG A 121 2.78 -15.54 2.69
C ARG A 121 4.14 -15.66 2.00
N ARG A 122 4.29 -15.15 0.76
CA ARG A 122 5.57 -15.19 0.04
C ARG A 122 6.68 -14.43 0.77
N THR A 123 6.36 -13.38 1.51
CA THR A 123 7.36 -12.63 2.29
C THR A 123 7.76 -13.42 3.53
N GLU A 124 6.80 -13.97 4.26
CA GLU A 124 7.02 -14.78 5.46
C GLU A 124 7.81 -16.06 5.16
N ASP A 125 7.52 -16.74 4.04
CA ASP A 125 8.31 -17.89 3.57
C ASP A 125 9.79 -17.49 3.45
N ARG A 126 10.09 -16.37 2.79
CA ARG A 126 11.48 -15.88 2.61
C ARG A 126 12.16 -15.50 3.92
N LEU A 127 11.41 -15.03 4.90
CA LEU A 127 11.94 -14.72 6.23
C LEU A 127 12.22 -15.99 7.04
N SER A 128 11.47 -17.06 6.81
CA SER A 128 11.59 -18.35 7.50
C SER A 128 12.77 -19.20 7.02
N PHE A 129 13.30 -18.94 5.82
CA PHE A 129 14.52 -19.58 5.30
C PHE A 129 15.83 -18.88 5.73
N LYS A 130 15.84 -18.28 6.93
CA LYS A 130 17.04 -17.69 7.54
C LYS A 130 17.68 -18.62 8.56
#